data_AF-A0A0S3NU63-F1
#
_entry.id   AF-A0A0S3NU63-F1
#
_cell.length_a   1.000
_cell.length_b   1.000
_cell.length_c   1.000
_cell.angle_alpha   90.00
_cell.angle_beta   90.00
_cell.angle_gamma   90.00
#
_symmetry.space_group_name_H-M   'P 1'
#
loop_
_entity.id
_entity.type
_entity.pdbx_description
1 polymer ?
#
loop_
_entity_poly.entity_id
_entity_poly.type
_entity_poly.pdbx_seq_one_letter_code
_entity_poly.pdbx_strand_id
1 'polypeptide(L)'
;NLSELIDRFVADFKAQGPPKPNTDEGGAVLPSCADLFVYYKKCMVQCSQLSTGEPMIALTTIFQKYLREYAWKILSGNLPKTSSSSGGLTISSLLKEKEGSEVARFTLEELCLICSILSTAEYCLATTQQLEEKLKEKVDVSLTERINLTGEMDTFSTVISSSIQLLVQDLDAACDPALIAMSKMPWQNVEHVGDQSPYVTSVILHIKQNVPIIRDNLASTRKYFTQFCIKFANSFIPKFITHLFKCKPISMVGAEQLLLDTHSLKMVLLDLPSIGSQVVRKAPASYTKIVVKGMTRAEMILKVVMAPHEPLVVFVDNYIKLLTDCNTETFQKILDMKGLKRSEQSSMLELLRQRLPAPPSGTESSSTLSLMAPTPEQESSRIRKLEKLIKKRL
;
A
#
# COMPACT_ATOMS: atom_id res chain seq x y z
N ASN A 1 37.86 -8.23 -12.70
CA ASN A 1 36.97 -9.36 -12.38
C ASN A 1 35.67 -8.78 -11.82
N LEU A 2 34.49 -9.23 -12.27
CA LEU A 2 33.20 -8.66 -11.84
C LEU A 2 32.83 -9.04 -10.40
N SER A 3 33.23 -10.23 -9.92
CA SER A 3 32.99 -10.64 -8.54
C SER A 3 33.72 -9.74 -7.54
N GLU A 4 35.01 -9.48 -7.79
CA GLU A 4 35.83 -8.58 -6.96
C GLU A 4 35.28 -7.15 -6.96
N LEU A 5 34.71 -6.69 -8.08
CA LEU A 5 34.08 -5.36 -8.16
C LEU A 5 32.86 -5.28 -7.25
N ILE A 6 31.99 -6.30 -7.26
CA ILE A 6 30.83 -6.38 -6.36
C ILE A 6 31.27 -6.47 -4.89
N ASP A 7 32.26 -7.30 -4.56
CA ASP A 7 32.74 -7.44 -3.19
C ASP A 7 33.38 -6.14 -2.68
N ARG A 8 34.08 -5.40 -3.55
CA ARG A 8 34.56 -4.06 -3.25
C ARG A 8 33.42 -3.08 -2.98
N PHE A 9 32.35 -3.09 -3.79
CA PHE A 9 31.18 -2.23 -3.52
C PHE A 9 30.52 -2.56 -2.18
N VAL A 10 30.44 -3.84 -1.80
CA VAL A 10 29.93 -4.25 -0.47
C VAL A 10 30.82 -3.67 0.64
N ALA A 11 32.14 -3.77 0.49
CA ALA A 11 33.09 -3.27 1.48
C ALA A 11 33.04 -1.73 1.59
N ASP A 12 33.02 -1.03 0.46
CA ASP A 12 32.96 0.43 0.39
C ASP A 12 31.65 0.95 0.99
N PHE A 13 30.52 0.29 0.72
CA PHE A 13 29.23 0.62 1.32
C PHE A 13 29.23 0.45 2.85
N LYS A 14 29.80 -0.65 3.35
CA LYS A 14 29.96 -0.89 4.80
C LYS A 14 30.87 0.13 5.48
N ALA A 15 31.90 0.60 4.77
CA ALA A 15 32.87 1.56 5.30
C ALA A 15 32.35 3.00 5.30
N GLN A 16 31.60 3.40 4.26
CA GLN A 16 31.06 4.76 4.12
C GLN A 16 29.78 4.98 4.92
N GLY A 17 29.04 3.91 5.22
CA GLY A 17 27.75 3.99 5.92
C GLY A 17 26.62 4.50 5.02
N PRO A 18 25.38 4.62 5.54
CA PRO A 18 24.26 5.17 4.79
C PRO A 18 24.55 6.59 4.30
N PRO A 19 24.04 6.98 3.12
CA PRO A 19 24.25 8.31 2.58
C PRO A 19 23.76 9.37 3.58
N LYS A 20 24.62 10.37 3.85
CA LYS A 20 24.30 11.44 4.81
C LYS A 20 23.12 12.29 4.32
N PRO A 21 22.28 12.84 5.21
CA PRO A 21 21.01 13.48 4.83
C PRO A 21 21.09 14.80 4.06
N ASN A 22 22.28 15.27 3.65
CA ASN A 22 22.50 16.64 3.19
C ASN A 22 23.30 16.71 1.88
N THR A 23 22.69 16.26 0.79
CA THR A 23 23.02 16.80 -0.53
C THR A 23 21.78 17.50 -1.06
N ASP A 24 21.90 18.78 -1.41
CA ASP A 24 20.89 19.59 -2.12
C ASP A 24 20.38 18.93 -3.43
N GLU A 25 20.97 17.80 -3.82
CA GLU A 25 20.55 16.90 -4.87
C GLU A 25 19.73 15.75 -4.26
N GLY A 26 18.41 15.83 -4.38
CA GLY A 26 17.47 14.89 -3.76
C GLY A 26 17.82 13.42 -4.01
N GLY A 27 17.99 12.67 -2.91
CA GLY A 27 18.23 11.23 -2.90
C GLY A 27 19.42 10.79 -3.73
N ALA A 28 20.61 10.81 -3.12
CA ALA A 28 21.84 10.39 -3.80
C ALA A 28 21.71 8.94 -4.30
N VAL A 29 21.79 8.76 -5.61
CA VAL A 29 21.99 7.46 -6.25
C VAL A 29 23.37 6.95 -5.85
N LEU A 30 23.47 5.67 -5.46
CA LEU A 30 24.74 5.11 -5.02
C LEU A 30 25.77 5.11 -6.16
N PRO A 31 26.99 5.66 -5.97
CA PRO A 31 28.00 5.75 -7.03
C PRO A 31 28.35 4.38 -7.65
N SER A 32 28.25 3.32 -6.85
CA SER A 32 28.54 1.94 -7.24
C SER A 32 27.72 1.46 -8.45
N CYS A 33 26.50 1.97 -8.66
CA CYS A 33 25.73 1.57 -9.85
C CYS A 33 26.30 2.20 -11.12
N ALA A 34 26.75 3.46 -11.07
CA ALA A 34 27.34 4.14 -12.21
C ALA A 34 28.63 3.42 -12.66
N ASP A 35 29.49 3.06 -11.71
CA ASP A 35 30.72 2.31 -11.98
C ASP A 35 30.44 0.93 -12.60
N LEU A 36 29.40 0.22 -12.12
CA LEU A 36 28.97 -1.06 -12.67
C LEU A 36 28.57 -0.94 -14.15
N PHE A 37 27.72 0.02 -14.49
CA PHE A 37 27.25 0.20 -15.87
C PHE A 37 28.33 0.76 -16.80
N VAL A 38 29.25 1.59 -16.30
CA VAL A 38 30.43 2.01 -17.06
C VAL A 38 31.32 0.81 -17.39
N TYR A 39 31.51 -0.11 -16.44
CA TYR A 39 32.25 -1.35 -16.69
C TYR A 39 31.56 -2.23 -17.75
N TYR A 40 30.24 -2.40 -17.65
CA TYR A 40 29.46 -3.14 -18.66
C TYR A 40 29.59 -2.54 -20.05
N LYS A 41 29.50 -1.22 -20.17
CA LYS A 41 29.70 -0.51 -21.44
C LYS A 41 31.08 -0.80 -22.04
N LYS A 42 32.15 -0.77 -21.23
CA LYS A 42 33.52 -1.09 -21.68
C LYS A 42 33.61 -2.53 -22.19
N CYS A 43 33.10 -3.50 -21.44
CA CYS A 43 33.09 -4.91 -21.85
C CYS A 43 32.30 -5.14 -23.14
N MET A 44 31.13 -4.50 -23.28
CA MET A 44 30.29 -4.60 -24.47
C MET A 44 31.00 -4.04 -25.71
N VAL A 45 31.62 -2.86 -25.61
CA VAL A 45 32.37 -2.25 -26.73
C VAL A 45 33.53 -3.15 -27.16
N GLN A 46 34.33 -3.63 -26.21
CA GLN A 46 35.45 -4.54 -26.49
C GLN A 46 34.99 -5.85 -27.12
N CYS A 47 33.92 -6.45 -26.60
CA CYS A 47 33.36 -7.68 -27.15
C CYS A 47 32.85 -7.47 -28.58
N SER A 48 32.15 -6.36 -28.85
CA SER A 48 31.61 -6.04 -30.18
C SER A 48 32.69 -5.83 -31.25
N GLN A 49 33.91 -5.46 -30.86
CA GLN A 49 35.05 -5.34 -31.78
C GLN A 49 35.65 -6.71 -32.15
N LEU A 50 35.39 -7.75 -31.34
CA LEU A 50 35.95 -9.08 -31.51
C LEU A 50 34.93 -10.08 -32.06
N SER A 51 33.67 -9.97 -31.65
CA SER A 51 32.58 -10.88 -32.05
C SER A 51 31.20 -10.26 -31.81
N THR A 52 30.27 -10.59 -32.71
CA THR A 52 28.84 -10.24 -32.61
C THR A 52 27.94 -11.47 -32.39
N GLY A 53 28.54 -12.66 -32.25
CA GLY A 53 27.85 -13.95 -32.13
C GLY A 53 27.70 -14.46 -30.69
N GLU A 54 27.90 -15.77 -30.47
CA GLU A 54 27.79 -16.44 -29.16
C GLU A 54 28.58 -15.78 -28.01
N PRO A 55 29.80 -15.22 -28.21
CA PRO A 55 30.50 -14.51 -27.14
C PRO A 55 29.71 -13.32 -26.56
N MET A 56 28.91 -12.62 -27.38
CA MET A 56 28.06 -11.53 -26.94
C MET A 56 26.90 -12.03 -26.06
N ILE A 57 26.38 -13.23 -26.36
CA ILE A 57 25.34 -13.88 -25.55
C ILE A 57 25.91 -14.36 -24.21
N ALA A 58 27.13 -14.91 -24.21
CA ALA A 58 27.82 -15.27 -22.98
C ALA A 58 28.08 -14.03 -22.11
N LEU A 59 28.49 -12.90 -22.71
CA LEU A 59 28.66 -11.63 -22.01
C LEU A 59 27.34 -11.12 -21.39
N THR A 60 26.24 -11.20 -22.13
CA THR A 60 24.90 -10.84 -21.65
C THR A 60 24.52 -11.68 -20.42
N THR A 61 24.76 -12.99 -20.47
CA THR A 61 24.51 -13.91 -19.33
C THR A 61 25.32 -13.52 -18.08
N ILE A 62 26.56 -13.07 -18.28
CA ILE A 62 27.41 -12.56 -17.19
C ILE A 62 26.80 -11.28 -16.60
N PHE A 63 26.36 -10.33 -17.44
CA PHE A 63 25.72 -9.10 -16.97
C PHE A 63 24.46 -9.38 -16.16
N GLN A 64 23.60 -10.30 -16.63
CA GLN A 64 22.40 -10.73 -15.91
C GLN A 64 22.74 -11.23 -14.50
N LYS A 65 23.71 -12.13 -14.38
CA LYS A 65 24.15 -12.68 -13.08
C LYS A 65 24.55 -11.56 -12.12
N TYR A 66 25.42 -10.65 -12.56
CA TYR A 66 25.96 -9.61 -11.68
C TYR A 66 24.99 -8.45 -11.41
N LEU A 67 23.99 -8.22 -12.28
CA LEU A 67 22.86 -7.33 -11.96
C LEU A 67 22.01 -7.90 -10.81
N ARG A 68 21.71 -9.20 -10.85
CA ARG A 68 21.00 -9.87 -9.74
C ARG A 68 21.82 -9.85 -8.46
N GLU A 69 23.12 -10.13 -8.53
CA GLU A 69 23.99 -10.04 -7.35
C GLU A 69 24.06 -8.64 -6.78
N TYR A 70 24.14 -7.60 -7.62
CA TYR A 70 24.10 -6.20 -7.16
C TYR A 70 22.78 -5.88 -6.46
N ALA A 71 21.65 -6.23 -7.08
CA ALA A 71 20.33 -6.01 -6.49
C ALA A 71 20.18 -6.73 -5.14
N TRP A 72 20.69 -7.95 -5.01
CA TRP A 72 20.56 -8.73 -3.77
C TRP A 72 21.56 -8.30 -2.69
N LYS A 73 22.85 -8.19 -2.99
CA LYS A 73 23.91 -7.93 -1.99
C LYS A 73 23.96 -6.46 -1.56
N ILE A 74 23.74 -5.52 -2.47
CA ILE A 74 23.92 -4.08 -2.22
C ILE A 74 22.59 -3.41 -1.91
N LEU A 75 21.54 -3.70 -2.68
CA LEU A 75 20.26 -3.01 -2.51
C LEU A 75 19.40 -3.70 -1.45
N SER A 76 18.84 -4.87 -1.76
CA SER A 76 17.96 -5.61 -0.85
C SER A 76 18.64 -6.01 0.47
N GLY A 77 19.93 -6.36 0.42
CA GLY A 77 20.70 -6.77 1.58
C GLY A 77 20.92 -5.66 2.62
N ASN A 78 20.83 -4.39 2.20
CA ASN A 78 20.98 -3.22 3.08
C ASN A 78 19.66 -2.52 3.40
N LEU A 79 18.52 -2.99 2.86
CA LEU A 79 17.22 -2.51 3.31
C LEU A 79 17.00 -2.92 4.79
N PRO A 80 16.49 -2.02 5.64
CA PRO A 80 16.14 -2.35 7.01
C PRO A 80 15.16 -3.54 7.05
N LYS A 81 15.47 -4.54 7.87
CA LYS A 81 14.56 -5.66 8.09
C LYS A 81 13.52 -5.23 9.11
N THR A 82 12.28 -5.06 8.66
CA THR A 82 11.13 -4.88 9.56
C THR A 82 11.11 -6.02 10.57
N SER A 83 11.28 -5.69 11.86
CA SER A 83 11.28 -6.65 12.95
C SER A 83 9.84 -7.11 13.21
N SER A 84 9.34 -8.00 12.36
CA SER A 84 8.11 -8.76 12.62
C SER A 84 8.23 -10.25 12.32
N SER A 85 9.40 -10.77 11.89
CA SER A 85 9.53 -12.20 11.59
C SER A 85 10.96 -12.79 11.52
N SER A 86 11.92 -12.32 12.32
CA SER A 86 13.16 -13.10 12.52
C SER A 86 13.82 -12.81 13.86
N GLY A 87 13.82 -13.82 14.74
CA GLY A 87 14.47 -13.83 16.04
C GLY A 87 16.00 -13.85 15.93
N GLY A 88 16.59 -12.69 15.62
CA GLY A 88 18.02 -12.44 15.77
C GLY A 88 18.26 -11.50 16.93
N LEU A 89 18.49 -12.04 18.13
CA LEU A 89 18.94 -11.30 19.30
C LEU A 89 20.33 -10.70 19.01
N THR A 90 20.41 -9.39 18.84
CA THR A 90 21.70 -8.68 18.95
C THR A 90 21.78 -8.03 20.31
N ILE A 91 22.95 -8.00 20.93
CA ILE A 91 23.14 -7.54 22.32
C ILE A 91 22.68 -6.06 22.50
N SER A 92 22.62 -5.27 21.43
CA SER A 92 22.08 -3.90 21.44
C SER A 92 20.55 -3.82 21.59
N SER A 93 19.78 -4.85 21.21
CA SER A 93 18.33 -4.85 21.41
C SER A 93 17.96 -5.13 22.87
N LEU A 94 18.72 -5.97 23.56
CA LEU A 94 18.50 -6.32 24.98
C LEU A 94 18.78 -5.16 25.95
N LEU A 95 19.68 -4.24 25.62
CA LEU A 95 20.01 -3.10 26.50
C LEU A 95 19.04 -1.91 26.36
N LYS A 96 18.18 -1.90 25.33
CA LYS A 96 17.11 -0.90 25.13
C LYS A 96 15.72 -1.36 25.57
N GLU A 97 15.57 -2.59 26.06
CA GLU A 97 14.28 -3.16 26.45
C GLU A 97 13.69 -2.64 27.78
N LYS A 98 14.31 -1.66 28.43
CA LYS A 98 13.81 -1.12 29.71
C LYS A 98 12.78 0.02 29.58
N GLU A 99 12.42 0.44 28.38
CA GLU A 99 11.27 1.32 28.13
C GLU A 99 10.42 0.71 26.99
N GLY A 100 9.16 0.41 27.30
CA GLY A 100 8.40 -0.65 26.65
C GLY A 100 8.14 -0.51 25.15
N SER A 101 8.12 -1.67 24.46
CA SER A 101 7.22 -2.01 23.34
C SER A 101 6.93 -0.89 22.30
N GLU A 102 7.91 -0.08 21.92
CA GLU A 102 7.79 0.76 20.73
C GLU A 102 8.27 -0.05 19.53
N VAL A 103 7.42 -0.19 18.51
CA VAL A 103 7.85 -0.62 17.18
C VAL A 103 9.01 0.29 16.78
N ALA A 104 10.21 -0.27 16.59
CA ALA A 104 11.40 0.52 16.32
C ALA A 104 11.17 1.37 15.07
N ARG A 105 10.99 2.69 15.26
CA ARG A 105 10.85 3.65 14.17
C ARG A 105 12.16 3.76 13.42
N PHE A 106 12.11 3.97 12.11
CA PHE A 106 13.31 4.27 11.35
C PHE A 106 13.88 5.61 11.77
N THR A 107 15.20 5.64 11.91
CA THR A 107 15.97 6.86 12.05
C THR A 107 15.96 7.65 10.75
N LEU A 108 16.28 8.95 10.83
CA LEU A 108 16.37 9.81 9.64
C LEU A 108 17.40 9.28 8.62
N GLU A 109 18.49 8.69 9.10
CA GLU A 109 19.52 8.06 8.27
C GLU A 109 18.99 6.81 7.54
N GLU A 110 18.16 6.00 8.21
CA GLU A 110 17.52 4.83 7.60
C GLU A 110 16.48 5.22 6.55
N LEU A 111 15.69 6.28 6.78
CA LEU A 111 14.76 6.82 5.78
C LEU A 111 15.50 7.31 4.53
N CYS A 112 16.59 8.07 4.72
CA CYS A 112 17.46 8.50 3.63
C CYS A 112 18.05 7.31 2.87
N LEU A 113 18.51 6.28 3.59
CA LEU A 113 19.04 5.06 2.98
C LEU A 113 18.00 4.34 2.13
N ILE A 114 16.77 4.14 2.63
CA ILE A 114 15.70 3.49 1.88
C ILE A 114 15.39 4.29 0.59
N CYS A 115 15.32 5.62 0.68
CA CYS A 115 15.11 6.47 -0.49
C CYS A 115 16.28 6.39 -1.48
N SER A 116 17.53 6.38 -1.03
CA SER A 116 18.71 6.21 -1.89
C SER A 116 18.76 4.84 -2.57
N ILE A 117 18.40 3.77 -1.86
CA ILE A 117 18.29 2.42 -2.44
C ILE A 117 17.20 2.40 -3.52
N LEU A 118 16.05 3.03 -3.27
CA LEU A 118 14.96 3.16 -4.22
C LEU A 118 15.40 3.90 -5.49
N SER A 119 16.03 5.08 -5.34
CA SER A 119 16.54 5.86 -6.46
C SER A 119 17.61 5.11 -7.25
N THR A 120 18.47 4.37 -6.56
CA THR A 120 19.49 3.52 -7.20
C THR A 120 18.87 2.36 -7.97
N ALA A 121 17.85 1.70 -7.41
CA ALA A 121 17.13 0.62 -8.09
C ALA A 121 16.42 1.12 -9.35
N GLU A 122 15.84 2.32 -9.31
CA GLU A 122 15.25 2.98 -10.49
C GLU A 122 16.29 3.26 -11.57
N TYR A 123 17.43 3.82 -11.17
CA TYR A 123 18.53 4.08 -12.10
C TYR A 123 19.02 2.78 -12.75
N CYS A 124 19.21 1.72 -11.95
CA CYS A 124 19.59 0.41 -12.46
C CYS A 124 18.56 -0.17 -13.42
N LEU A 125 17.26 -0.08 -13.10
CA LEU A 125 16.18 -0.54 -13.97
C LEU A 125 16.23 0.16 -15.33
N ALA A 126 16.26 1.49 -15.34
CA ALA A 126 16.29 2.29 -16.56
C ALA A 126 17.55 2.02 -17.39
N THR A 127 18.71 1.86 -16.72
CA THR A 127 19.98 1.61 -17.41
C THR A 127 20.10 0.16 -17.91
N THR A 128 19.51 -0.81 -17.21
CA THR A 128 19.39 -2.20 -17.69
C THR A 128 18.54 -2.27 -18.96
N GLN A 129 17.45 -1.51 -19.04
CA GLN A 129 16.64 -1.41 -20.26
C GLN A 129 17.47 -0.86 -21.43
N GLN A 130 18.21 0.23 -21.23
CA GLN A 130 19.09 0.81 -22.26
C GLN A 130 20.22 -0.16 -22.66
N LEU A 131 20.76 -0.91 -21.70
CA LEU A 131 21.78 -1.92 -21.96
C LEU A 131 21.24 -3.05 -22.84
N GLU A 132 20.02 -3.51 -22.60
CA GLU A 132 19.36 -4.52 -23.43
C GLU A 132 19.23 -4.06 -24.88
N GLU A 133 18.73 -2.84 -25.08
CA GLU A 133 18.60 -2.25 -26.42
C GLU A 133 19.96 -2.16 -27.13
N LYS A 134 21.00 -1.71 -26.42
CA LYS A 134 22.35 -1.60 -26.97
C LYS A 134 23.00 -2.93 -27.29
N LEU A 135 22.75 -3.96 -26.48
CA LEU A 135 23.21 -5.32 -26.76
C LEU A 135 22.50 -5.88 -28.00
N LYS A 136 21.20 -5.64 -28.15
CA LYS A 136 20.41 -6.04 -29.32
C LYS A 136 20.87 -5.35 -30.61
N GLU A 137 21.31 -4.09 -30.54
CA GLU A 137 21.91 -3.37 -31.68
C GLU A 137 23.27 -3.94 -32.12
N LYS A 138 24.00 -4.62 -31.22
CA LYS A 138 25.39 -5.05 -31.43
C LYS A 138 25.54 -6.54 -31.76
N VAL A 139 24.49 -7.33 -31.56
CA VAL A 139 24.48 -8.76 -31.81
C VAL A 139 23.96 -9.08 -33.21
N ASP A 140 24.33 -10.24 -33.75
CA ASP A 140 23.76 -10.75 -35.01
C ASP A 140 22.23 -10.88 -34.92
N VAL A 141 21.53 -10.53 -35.99
CA VAL A 141 20.05 -10.47 -36.05
C VAL A 141 19.39 -11.79 -35.64
N SER A 142 20.02 -12.93 -35.94
CA SER A 142 19.52 -14.26 -35.58
C SER A 142 19.56 -14.56 -34.07
N LEU A 143 20.35 -13.79 -33.31
CA LEU A 143 20.56 -13.99 -31.87
C LEU A 143 19.90 -12.89 -31.01
N THR A 144 19.32 -11.86 -31.62
CA THR A 144 18.67 -10.73 -30.93
C THR A 144 17.60 -11.19 -29.93
N GLU A 145 16.80 -12.21 -30.28
CA GLU A 145 15.74 -12.73 -29.39
C GLU A 145 16.27 -13.43 -28.14
N ARG A 146 17.54 -13.88 -28.13
CA ARG A 146 18.17 -14.50 -26.96
C ARG A 146 18.62 -13.47 -25.92
N ILE A 147 18.64 -12.18 -26.27
CA ILE A 147 18.97 -11.10 -25.34
C ILE A 147 17.68 -10.66 -24.66
N ASN A 148 17.57 -10.92 -23.36
CA ASN A 148 16.43 -10.56 -22.54
C ASN A 148 16.90 -10.25 -21.12
N LEU A 149 16.72 -9.01 -20.66
CA LEU A 149 17.07 -8.60 -19.29
C LEU A 149 15.83 -8.29 -18.45
N THR A 150 14.65 -8.76 -18.86
CA THR A 150 13.37 -8.55 -18.16
C THR A 150 13.42 -9.06 -16.72
N GLY A 151 14.04 -10.22 -16.48
CA GLY A 151 14.16 -10.77 -15.12
C GLY A 151 14.98 -9.88 -14.17
N GLU A 152 16.01 -9.21 -14.69
CA GLU A 152 16.82 -8.24 -13.92
C GLU A 152 16.03 -6.96 -13.67
N MET A 153 15.29 -6.47 -14.68
CA MET A 153 14.40 -5.31 -14.54
C MET A 153 13.30 -5.56 -13.49
N ASP A 154 12.71 -6.76 -13.46
CA ASP A 154 11.73 -7.18 -12.46
C ASP A 154 12.35 -7.27 -11.05
N THR A 155 13.60 -7.71 -10.97
CA THR A 155 14.35 -7.73 -9.70
C THR A 155 14.49 -6.31 -9.14
N PHE A 156 14.92 -5.33 -9.95
CA PHE A 156 15.00 -3.93 -9.50
C PHE A 156 13.62 -3.35 -9.18
N SER A 157 12.58 -3.68 -9.97
CA SER A 157 11.19 -3.28 -9.67
C SER A 157 10.70 -3.79 -8.31
N THR A 158 11.13 -4.99 -7.92
CA THR A 158 10.83 -5.59 -6.62
C THR A 158 11.52 -4.83 -5.48
N VAL A 159 12.79 -4.42 -5.67
CA VAL A 159 13.51 -3.58 -4.70
C VAL A 159 12.80 -2.23 -4.50
N ILE A 160 12.39 -1.58 -5.60
CA ILE A 160 11.64 -0.31 -5.55
C ILE A 160 10.35 -0.50 -4.75
N SER A 161 9.58 -1.54 -5.09
CA SER A 161 8.30 -1.83 -4.42
C SER A 161 8.47 -2.10 -2.93
N SER A 162 9.51 -2.84 -2.55
CA SER A 162 9.83 -3.15 -1.16
C SER A 162 10.24 -1.90 -0.38
N SER A 163 11.04 -1.02 -1.01
CA SER A 163 11.46 0.25 -0.41
C SER A 163 10.25 1.16 -0.13
N ILE A 164 9.32 1.29 -1.09
CA ILE A 164 8.08 2.04 -0.88
C ILE A 164 7.24 1.44 0.25
N GLN A 165 7.14 0.11 0.32
CA GLN A 165 6.37 -0.57 1.35
C GLN A 165 6.95 -0.33 2.76
N LEU A 166 8.28 -0.32 2.91
CA LEU A 166 8.94 0.00 4.18
C LEU A 166 8.64 1.43 4.63
N LEU A 167 8.74 2.41 3.72
CA LEU A 167 8.41 3.81 4.02
C LEU A 167 6.94 3.96 4.44
N VAL A 168 6.02 3.28 3.75
CA VAL A 168 4.60 3.28 4.12
C VAL A 168 4.39 2.66 5.49
N GLN A 169 5.03 1.53 5.77
CA GLN A 169 4.88 0.82 7.04
C GLN A 169 5.38 1.67 8.21
N ASP A 170 6.51 2.36 8.06
CA ASP A 170 7.07 3.21 9.11
C ASP A 170 6.14 4.37 9.48
N LEU A 171 5.65 5.12 8.48
CA LEU A 171 4.71 6.23 8.73
C LEU A 171 3.37 5.72 9.28
N ASP A 172 2.88 4.59 8.79
CA ASP A 172 1.62 3.99 9.23
C ASP A 172 1.74 3.49 10.69
N ALA A 173 2.85 2.85 11.04
CA ALA A 173 3.15 2.42 12.41
C ALA A 173 3.33 3.61 13.37
N ALA A 174 3.92 4.71 12.91
CA ALA A 174 4.03 5.93 13.70
C ALA A 174 2.65 6.52 14.09
N CYS A 175 1.61 6.30 13.28
CA CYS A 175 0.27 6.76 13.57
C CYS A 175 -0.52 5.83 14.52
N ASP A 176 -0.09 4.58 14.72
CA ASP A 176 -0.84 3.58 15.50
C ASP A 176 -1.10 3.98 16.96
N PRO A 177 -0.12 4.52 17.72
CA PRO A 177 -0.36 4.94 19.10
C PRO A 177 -1.49 5.98 19.23
N ALA A 178 -1.55 6.94 18.30
CA ALA A 178 -2.59 7.96 18.27
C ALA A 178 -3.97 7.35 17.95
N LEU A 179 -4.04 6.41 17.00
CA LEU A 179 -5.28 5.70 16.69
C LEU A 179 -5.75 4.78 17.84
N ILE A 180 -4.81 4.19 18.58
CA ILE A 180 -5.12 3.42 19.79
C ILE A 180 -5.68 4.36 20.87
N ALA A 181 -5.05 5.51 21.10
CA ALA A 181 -5.53 6.51 22.04
C ALA A 181 -6.95 6.99 21.69
N MET A 182 -7.21 7.28 20.40
CA MET A 182 -8.55 7.62 19.90
C MET A 182 -9.58 6.55 20.28
N SER A 183 -9.26 5.27 20.08
CA SER A 183 -10.19 4.17 20.38
C SER A 183 -10.47 3.95 21.87
N LYS A 184 -9.60 4.46 22.75
CA LYS A 184 -9.74 4.35 24.21
C LYS A 184 -10.36 5.59 24.86
N MET A 185 -10.54 6.68 24.11
CA MET A 185 -11.09 7.92 24.61
C MET A 185 -12.58 7.74 24.98
N PRO A 186 -13.04 8.26 26.14
CA PRO A 186 -14.42 8.12 26.58
C PRO A 186 -15.35 9.09 25.81
N TRP A 187 -15.60 8.80 24.54
CA TRP A 187 -16.41 9.65 23.64
C TRP A 187 -17.84 9.90 24.14
N GLN A 188 -18.36 9.03 25.00
CA GLN A 188 -19.66 9.24 25.65
C GLN A 188 -19.66 10.42 26.65
N ASN A 189 -18.51 10.71 27.26
CA ASN A 189 -18.37 11.72 28.31
C ASN A 189 -17.94 13.10 27.77
N VAL A 190 -17.88 13.26 26.45
CA VAL A 190 -17.57 14.54 25.81
C VAL A 190 -18.82 15.42 25.88
N GLU A 191 -18.72 16.56 26.59
CA GLU A 191 -19.83 17.48 26.83
C GLU A 191 -19.83 18.69 25.88
N HIS A 192 -18.66 19.06 25.34
CA HIS A 192 -18.51 20.19 24.44
C HIS A 192 -17.66 19.83 23.22
N VAL A 193 -18.04 20.39 22.07
CA VAL A 193 -17.21 20.40 20.87
C VAL A 193 -16.13 21.47 21.04
N GLY A 194 -14.88 21.10 20.83
CA GLY A 194 -13.73 21.99 20.90
C GLY A 194 -12.91 21.98 19.62
N ASP A 195 -11.64 22.36 19.74
CA ASP A 195 -10.66 22.22 18.67
C ASP A 195 -10.35 20.75 18.36
N GLN A 196 -9.48 20.51 17.38
CA GLN A 196 -9.08 19.16 16.99
C GLN A 196 -8.55 18.35 18.19
N SER A 197 -8.90 17.07 18.24
CA SER A 197 -8.49 16.19 19.34
C SER A 197 -6.96 15.95 19.38
N PRO A 198 -6.39 15.59 20.55
CA PRO A 198 -4.95 15.35 20.69
C PRO A 198 -4.41 14.25 19.76
N TYR A 199 -5.22 13.21 19.48
CA TYR A 199 -4.81 12.14 18.57
C TYR A 199 -4.63 12.65 17.12
N VAL A 200 -5.51 13.57 16.68
CA VAL A 200 -5.42 14.21 15.36
C VAL A 200 -4.13 15.01 15.28
N THR A 201 -3.86 15.82 16.30
CA THR A 201 -2.61 16.60 16.40
C THR A 201 -1.37 15.70 16.29
N SER A 202 -1.38 14.54 16.96
CA SER A 202 -0.28 13.58 16.94
C SER A 202 -0.09 12.93 15.56
N VAL A 203 -1.18 12.51 14.90
CA VAL A 203 -1.11 11.97 13.52
C VAL A 203 -0.57 13.03 12.54
N ILE A 204 -1.08 14.26 12.62
CA ILE A 204 -0.65 15.36 11.76
C ILE A 204 0.84 15.66 11.99
N LEU A 205 1.31 15.61 13.24
CA LEU A 205 2.71 15.81 13.57
C LEU A 205 3.60 14.76 12.89
N HIS A 206 3.28 13.48 13.02
CA HIS A 206 4.04 12.39 12.38
C HIS A 206 4.07 12.53 10.85
N ILE A 207 2.94 12.89 10.24
CA ILE A 207 2.87 13.17 8.81
C ILE A 207 3.79 14.34 8.43
N LYS A 208 3.68 15.48 9.13
CA LYS A 208 4.46 16.68 8.82
C LYS A 208 5.96 16.53 9.08
N GLN A 209 6.37 15.64 9.96
CA GLN A 209 7.77 15.33 10.22
C GLN A 209 8.38 14.42 9.14
N ASN A 210 7.69 13.35 8.75
CA ASN A 210 8.27 12.32 7.88
C ASN A 210 8.07 12.60 6.38
N VAL A 211 6.91 13.12 5.98
CA VAL A 211 6.57 13.29 4.56
C VAL A 211 7.53 14.24 3.82
N PRO A 212 7.95 15.40 4.37
CA PRO A 212 8.92 16.27 3.71
C PRO A 212 10.26 15.56 3.48
N ILE A 213 10.77 14.81 4.47
CA ILE A 213 12.03 14.07 4.37
C ILE A 213 11.96 13.07 3.21
N ILE A 214 10.91 12.25 3.18
CA ILE A 214 10.71 11.24 2.12
C ILE A 214 10.56 11.93 0.76
N ARG A 215 9.83 13.04 0.68
CA ARG A 215 9.66 13.78 -0.57
C ARG A 215 10.99 14.31 -1.10
N ASP A 216 11.76 14.98 -0.25
CA ASP A 216 12.99 15.65 -0.65
C ASP A 216 14.05 14.62 -1.09
N ASN A 217 14.12 13.48 -0.40
CA ASN A 217 14.95 12.35 -0.80
C ASN A 217 14.45 11.61 -2.06
N LEU A 218 13.21 11.83 -2.51
CA LEU A 218 12.65 11.25 -3.73
C LEU A 218 12.36 12.30 -4.82
N ALA A 219 12.98 13.49 -4.72
CA ALA A 219 12.73 14.59 -5.63
C ALA A 219 13.07 14.24 -7.09
N SER A 220 14.16 13.49 -7.31
CA SER A 220 14.59 12.98 -8.61
C SER A 220 13.68 11.88 -9.16
N THR A 221 12.95 11.16 -8.29
CA THR A 221 12.07 10.04 -8.63
C THR A 221 10.63 10.26 -8.16
N ARG A 222 10.05 11.42 -8.48
CA ARG A 222 8.75 11.88 -7.98
C ARG A 222 7.57 10.92 -8.19
N LYS A 223 7.63 10.06 -9.22
CA LYS A 223 6.60 9.02 -9.46
C LYS A 223 6.47 8.07 -8.26
N TYR A 224 7.57 7.74 -7.59
CA TYR A 224 7.58 6.83 -6.45
C TYR A 224 7.12 7.52 -5.17
N PHE A 225 7.41 8.81 -4.99
CA PHE A 225 6.80 9.59 -3.91
C PHE A 225 5.25 9.63 -4.04
N THR A 226 4.75 9.77 -5.27
CA THR A 226 3.31 9.71 -5.54
C THR A 226 2.74 8.33 -5.19
N GLN A 227 3.44 7.24 -5.56
CA GLN A 227 3.02 5.87 -5.20
C GLN A 227 3.04 5.64 -3.68
N PHE A 228 4.05 6.16 -2.97
CA PHE A 228 4.11 6.17 -1.52
C PHE A 228 2.87 6.82 -0.92
N CYS A 229 2.51 8.04 -1.35
CA CYS A 229 1.32 8.74 -0.87
C CYS A 229 0.04 7.91 -1.09
N ILE A 230 -0.13 7.34 -2.29
CA ILE A 230 -1.27 6.49 -2.64
C ILE A 230 -1.33 5.25 -1.75
N LYS A 231 -0.22 4.53 -1.57
CA LYS A 231 -0.16 3.33 -0.73
C LYS A 231 -0.40 3.65 0.74
N PHE A 232 0.16 4.75 1.24
CA PHE A 232 -0.10 5.22 2.60
C PHE A 232 -1.58 5.52 2.82
N ALA A 233 -2.23 6.30 1.95
CA ALA A 233 -3.66 6.58 2.07
C ALA A 233 -4.52 5.30 2.01
N ASN A 234 -4.16 4.34 1.15
CA ASN A 234 -4.86 3.06 1.06
C ASN A 234 -4.64 2.15 2.28
N SER A 235 -3.57 2.33 3.06
CA SER A 235 -3.34 1.61 4.32
C SER A 235 -4.01 2.32 5.50
N PHE A 236 -3.73 3.63 5.63
CA PHE A 236 -4.12 4.45 6.76
C PHE A 236 -5.65 4.63 6.84
N ILE A 237 -6.34 4.92 5.74
CA ILE A 237 -7.78 5.23 5.78
C ILE A 237 -8.62 4.02 6.25
N PRO A 238 -8.44 2.80 5.71
CA PRO A 238 -9.14 1.62 6.24
C PRO A 238 -8.79 1.33 7.70
N LYS A 239 -7.52 1.54 8.11
CA LYS A 239 -7.09 1.38 9.49
C LYS A 239 -7.78 2.39 10.42
N PHE A 240 -7.82 3.66 10.02
CA PHE A 240 -8.54 4.72 10.74
C PHE A 240 -10.02 4.37 10.91
N ILE A 241 -10.71 3.96 9.86
CA ILE A 241 -12.12 3.51 9.93
C ILE A 241 -12.27 2.31 10.87
N THR A 242 -11.32 1.38 10.87
CA THR A 242 -11.33 0.23 11.79
C THR A 242 -11.21 0.68 13.25
N HIS A 243 -10.38 1.68 13.55
CA HIS A 243 -10.30 2.27 14.90
C HIS A 243 -11.53 3.12 15.24
N LEU A 244 -12.14 3.77 14.25
CA LEU A 244 -13.37 4.53 14.43
C LEU A 244 -14.51 3.62 14.92
N PHE A 245 -14.67 2.43 14.35
CA PHE A 245 -15.65 1.44 14.82
C PHE A 245 -15.38 0.91 16.24
N LYS A 246 -14.16 1.10 16.78
CA LYS A 246 -13.83 0.75 18.17
C LYS A 246 -14.20 1.87 19.15
N CYS A 247 -14.45 3.08 18.68
CA CYS A 247 -14.94 4.18 19.50
C CYS A 247 -16.40 3.88 19.85
N LYS A 248 -16.66 3.24 20.99
CA LYS A 248 -18.02 2.91 21.42
C LYS A 248 -18.11 2.77 22.94
N PRO A 249 -19.19 3.26 23.58
CA PRO A 249 -20.28 4.07 22.99
C PRO A 249 -19.87 5.53 22.73
N ILE A 250 -20.61 6.22 21.85
CA ILE A 250 -20.38 7.63 21.47
C ILE A 250 -21.65 8.45 21.75
N SER A 251 -21.51 9.61 22.40
CA SER A 251 -22.61 10.59 22.59
C SER A 251 -22.83 11.45 21.33
N MET A 252 -23.92 12.20 21.26
CA MET A 252 -24.15 13.13 20.13
C MET A 252 -22.98 14.11 19.96
N VAL A 253 -22.55 14.73 21.07
CA VAL A 253 -21.43 15.70 21.08
C VAL A 253 -20.10 15.02 20.76
N GLY A 254 -19.85 13.82 21.29
CA GLY A 254 -18.64 13.06 20.94
C GLY A 254 -18.58 12.68 19.45
N ALA A 255 -19.72 12.39 18.83
CA ALA A 255 -19.79 12.12 17.40
C ALA A 255 -19.57 13.38 16.56
N GLU A 256 -20.05 14.54 17.01
CA GLU A 256 -19.74 15.85 16.41
C GLU A 256 -18.24 16.15 16.43
N GLN A 257 -17.58 15.95 17.57
CA GLN A 257 -16.14 16.12 17.70
C GLN A 257 -15.37 15.17 16.75
N LEU A 258 -15.72 13.87 16.73
CA LEU A 258 -15.10 12.90 15.82
C LEU A 258 -15.31 13.26 14.34
N LEU A 259 -16.43 13.90 14.00
CA LEU A 259 -16.71 14.34 12.62
C LEU A 259 -15.77 15.48 12.21
N LEU A 260 -15.54 16.45 13.11
CA LEU A 260 -14.56 17.52 12.90
C LEU A 260 -13.14 16.98 12.78
N ASP A 261 -12.78 16.05 13.68
CA ASP A 261 -11.47 15.39 13.67
C ASP A 261 -11.24 14.62 12.36
N THR A 262 -12.26 13.89 11.89
CA THR A 262 -12.23 13.17 10.60
C THR A 262 -12.05 14.13 9.43
N HIS A 263 -12.73 15.27 9.45
CA HIS A 263 -12.57 16.31 8.42
C HIS A 263 -11.16 16.92 8.44
N SER A 264 -10.60 17.20 9.62
CA SER A 264 -9.22 17.69 9.77
C SER A 264 -8.21 16.71 9.17
N LEU A 265 -8.32 15.41 9.50
CA LEU A 265 -7.49 14.36 8.91
C LEU A 265 -7.66 14.27 7.40
N LYS A 266 -8.88 14.42 6.87
CA LYS A 266 -9.15 14.45 5.43
C LYS A 266 -8.42 15.59 4.74
N MET A 267 -8.43 16.79 5.32
CA MET A 267 -7.73 17.95 4.74
C MET A 267 -6.21 17.72 4.72
N VAL A 268 -5.63 17.19 5.79
CA VAL A 268 -4.19 16.90 5.84
C VAL A 268 -3.81 15.78 4.86
N LEU A 269 -4.64 14.74 4.72
CA LEU A 269 -4.42 13.71 3.70
C LEU A 269 -4.52 14.29 2.29
N LEU A 270 -5.48 15.18 2.00
CA LEU A 270 -5.55 15.81 0.67
C LEU A 270 -4.30 16.65 0.34
N ASP A 271 -3.71 17.28 1.35
CA ASP A 271 -2.48 18.07 1.21
C ASP A 271 -1.21 17.21 1.25
N LEU A 272 -1.28 15.94 1.65
CA LEU A 272 -0.13 15.05 1.87
C LEU A 272 0.94 15.10 0.76
N PRO A 273 0.62 15.04 -0.54
CA PRO A 273 1.63 15.11 -1.61
C PRO A 273 2.34 16.47 -1.73
N SER A 274 1.84 17.50 -1.05
CA SER A 274 2.30 18.89 -1.08
C SER A 274 2.93 19.34 0.23
N ILE A 275 2.79 18.58 1.32
CA ILE A 275 3.26 18.96 2.66
C ILE A 275 4.77 19.26 2.63
N GLY A 276 5.13 20.51 2.87
CA GLY A 276 6.51 21.02 2.90
C GLY A 276 7.07 21.43 1.53
N SER A 277 6.26 21.39 0.46
CA SER A 277 6.73 21.62 -0.91
C SER A 277 6.91 23.11 -1.13
N GLN A 278 8.08 23.54 -1.58
CA GLN A 278 8.30 24.96 -1.91
C GLN A 278 7.49 25.41 -3.13
N VAL A 279 7.09 24.48 -4.00
CA VAL A 279 6.22 24.75 -5.15
C VAL A 279 4.83 24.22 -4.86
N VAL A 280 3.82 25.09 -4.86
CA VAL A 280 2.42 24.70 -4.72
C VAL A 280 2.00 23.94 -5.97
N ARG A 281 1.95 22.61 -5.87
CA ARG A 281 1.45 21.73 -6.92
C ARG A 281 0.20 21.03 -6.43
N LYS A 282 -0.81 20.93 -7.29
CA LYS A 282 -2.01 20.16 -6.97
C LYS A 282 -1.68 18.67 -6.90
N ALA A 283 -2.25 17.99 -5.91
CA ALA A 283 -2.16 16.55 -5.79
C ALA A 283 -2.79 15.84 -7.02
N PRO A 284 -2.26 14.68 -7.44
CA PRO A 284 -2.82 13.92 -8.56
C PRO A 284 -4.29 13.58 -8.36
N ALA A 285 -5.11 13.66 -9.42
CA ALA A 285 -6.55 13.38 -9.34
C ALA A 285 -6.87 11.95 -8.88
N SER A 286 -6.02 10.98 -9.24
CA SER A 286 -6.14 9.59 -8.78
C SER A 286 -5.97 9.47 -7.27
N TYR A 287 -5.03 10.23 -6.70
CA TYR A 287 -4.80 10.29 -5.26
C TYR A 287 -5.96 10.96 -4.53
N THR A 288 -6.36 12.17 -4.96
CA THR A 288 -7.43 12.91 -4.30
C THR A 288 -8.74 12.13 -4.30
N LYS A 289 -9.05 11.40 -5.38
CA LYS A 289 -10.22 10.52 -5.46
C LYS A 289 -10.22 9.44 -4.38
N ILE A 290 -9.07 8.83 -4.07
CA ILE A 290 -8.92 7.81 -3.02
C ILE A 290 -9.23 8.42 -1.66
N VAL A 291 -8.59 9.55 -1.33
CA VAL A 291 -8.75 10.24 -0.04
C VAL A 291 -10.19 10.70 0.14
N VAL A 292 -10.77 11.39 -0.86
CA VAL A 292 -12.16 11.87 -0.81
C VAL A 292 -13.10 10.70 -0.61
N LYS A 293 -13.00 9.63 -1.41
CA LYS A 293 -13.90 8.47 -1.29
C LYS A 293 -13.81 7.83 0.10
N GLY A 294 -12.59 7.56 0.58
CA GLY A 294 -12.36 6.86 1.84
C GLY A 294 -12.76 7.69 3.07
N MET A 295 -12.33 8.94 3.14
CA MET A 295 -12.65 9.81 4.27
C MET A 295 -14.12 10.27 4.28
N THR A 296 -14.73 10.46 3.11
CA THR A 296 -16.18 10.74 3.05
C THR A 296 -16.99 9.57 3.59
N ARG A 297 -16.56 8.31 3.37
CA ARG A 297 -17.19 7.16 4.02
C ARG A 297 -17.10 7.25 5.55
N ALA A 298 -15.95 7.64 6.11
CA ALA A 298 -15.80 7.84 7.55
C ALA A 298 -16.73 8.96 8.08
N GLU A 299 -16.83 10.08 7.36
CA GLU A 299 -17.78 11.16 7.68
C GLU A 299 -19.24 10.67 7.66
N MET A 300 -19.63 9.87 6.65
CA MET A 300 -20.99 9.34 6.56
C MET A 300 -21.31 8.35 7.69
N ILE A 301 -20.35 7.52 8.11
CA ILE A 301 -20.50 6.65 9.29
C ILE A 301 -20.87 7.49 10.52
N LEU A 302 -20.13 8.56 10.79
CA LEU A 302 -20.38 9.44 11.93
C LEU A 302 -21.72 10.19 11.82
N LYS A 303 -22.08 10.66 10.62
CA LYS A 303 -23.40 11.27 10.39
C LYS A 303 -24.57 10.33 10.69
N VAL A 304 -24.43 9.04 10.36
CA VAL A 304 -25.43 8.03 10.74
C VAL A 304 -25.45 7.83 12.25
N VAL A 305 -24.28 7.75 12.91
CA VAL A 305 -24.21 7.63 14.39
C VAL A 305 -24.88 8.82 15.09
N MET A 306 -24.75 10.03 14.54
CA MET A 306 -25.39 11.25 15.05
C MET A 306 -26.90 11.27 14.83
N ALA A 307 -27.40 10.65 13.76
CA ALA A 307 -28.82 10.71 13.39
C ALA A 307 -29.72 10.15 14.53
N PRO A 308 -30.90 10.75 14.76
CA PRO A 308 -31.91 10.18 15.66
C PRO A 308 -32.26 8.75 15.23
N HIS A 309 -32.33 7.82 16.20
CA HIS A 309 -32.63 6.41 15.91
C HIS A 309 -34.13 6.09 15.95
N GLU A 310 -34.96 7.03 16.44
CA GLU A 310 -36.42 6.95 16.40
C GLU A 310 -36.99 7.96 15.40
N PRO A 311 -37.93 7.55 14.51
CA PRO A 311 -38.43 6.18 14.30
C PRO A 311 -37.41 5.24 13.63
N LEU A 312 -37.37 3.97 14.06
CA LEU A 312 -36.40 2.96 13.56
C LEU A 312 -36.34 2.86 12.02
N VAL A 313 -37.48 2.99 11.34
CA VAL A 313 -37.60 2.92 9.88
C VAL A 313 -36.81 4.03 9.19
N VAL A 314 -36.96 5.25 9.70
CA VAL A 314 -36.29 6.43 9.14
C VAL A 314 -34.77 6.31 9.32
N PHE A 315 -34.33 5.74 10.44
CA PHE A 315 -32.90 5.52 10.67
C PHE A 315 -32.29 4.50 9.70
N VAL A 316 -32.98 3.37 9.47
CA VAL A 316 -32.54 2.34 8.50
C VAL A 316 -32.50 2.91 7.08
N ASP A 317 -33.52 3.67 6.67
CA ASP A 317 -33.57 4.31 5.35
C ASP A 317 -32.45 5.36 5.20
N ASN A 318 -32.16 6.13 6.25
CA ASN A 318 -31.03 7.07 6.28
C ASN A 318 -29.68 6.36 6.16
N TYR A 319 -29.50 5.23 6.84
CA TYR A 319 -28.29 4.41 6.70
C TYR A 319 -28.09 3.96 5.25
N ILE A 320 -29.13 3.37 4.63
CA ILE A 320 -29.07 2.89 3.23
C ILE A 320 -28.73 4.03 2.27
N LYS A 321 -29.31 5.22 2.49
CA LYS A 321 -29.08 6.40 1.66
C LYS A 321 -27.67 6.95 1.77
N LEU A 322 -27.11 6.99 2.98
CA LEU A 322 -25.79 7.58 3.26
C LEU A 322 -24.64 6.59 3.02
N LEU A 323 -24.86 5.30 3.30
CA LEU A 323 -23.89 4.21 3.16
C LEU A 323 -24.42 3.20 2.15
N THR A 324 -24.11 3.48 0.88
CA THR A 324 -24.63 2.77 -0.30
C THR A 324 -24.12 1.34 -0.46
N ASP A 325 -23.28 0.85 0.44
CA ASP A 325 -22.77 -0.52 0.45
C ASP A 325 -23.71 -1.51 1.15
N CYS A 326 -24.70 -0.99 1.90
CA CYS A 326 -25.77 -1.74 2.56
C CYS A 326 -25.28 -2.98 3.34
N ASN A 327 -24.05 -2.94 3.87
CA ASN A 327 -23.42 -4.07 4.54
C ASN A 327 -23.97 -4.23 5.97
N THR A 328 -24.57 -5.38 6.28
CA THR A 328 -25.13 -5.70 7.60
C THR A 328 -24.08 -5.63 8.73
N GLU A 329 -22.83 -6.03 8.49
CA GLU A 329 -21.76 -5.95 9.50
C GLU A 329 -21.38 -4.50 9.81
N THR A 330 -21.38 -3.64 8.79
CA THR A 330 -21.10 -2.20 8.97
C THR A 330 -22.24 -1.55 9.75
N PHE A 331 -23.48 -1.91 9.45
CA PHE A 331 -24.64 -1.43 10.20
C PHE A 331 -24.58 -1.86 11.66
N GLN A 332 -24.29 -3.13 11.94
CA GLN A 332 -24.10 -3.63 13.31
C GLN A 332 -23.06 -2.82 14.08
N LYS A 333 -21.90 -2.52 13.47
CA LYS A 333 -20.86 -1.70 14.10
C LYS A 333 -21.33 -0.27 14.40
N ILE A 334 -22.16 0.32 13.54
CA ILE A 334 -22.75 1.66 13.77
C ILE A 334 -23.73 1.64 14.94
N LEU A 335 -24.57 0.62 15.03
CA LEU A 335 -25.51 0.47 16.16
C LEU A 335 -24.76 0.30 17.50
N ASP A 336 -23.66 -0.45 17.47
CA ASP A 336 -22.74 -0.61 18.60
C ASP A 336 -22.08 0.73 19.00
N MET A 337 -21.64 1.54 18.03
CA MET A 337 -21.07 2.88 18.27
C MET A 337 -22.08 3.78 18.97
N LYS A 338 -23.35 3.71 18.55
CA LYS A 338 -24.44 4.49 19.16
C LYS A 338 -24.82 4.00 20.56
N GLY A 339 -24.44 2.78 20.95
CA GLY A 339 -24.71 2.21 22.27
C GLY A 339 -26.14 1.71 22.48
N LEU A 340 -26.85 1.32 21.41
CA LEU A 340 -28.24 0.84 21.49
C LEU A 340 -28.36 -0.53 22.17
N LYS A 341 -29.51 -0.83 22.78
CA LYS A 341 -29.74 -2.13 23.43
C LYS A 341 -29.86 -3.24 22.38
N ARG A 342 -29.43 -4.45 22.74
CA ARG A 342 -29.48 -5.62 21.83
C ARG A 342 -30.86 -5.85 21.20
N SER A 343 -31.94 -5.65 21.96
CA SER A 343 -33.31 -5.80 21.45
C SER A 343 -33.62 -4.82 20.31
N GLU A 344 -33.24 -3.55 20.48
CA GLU A 344 -33.43 -2.49 19.46
C GLU A 344 -32.57 -2.77 18.23
N GLN A 345 -31.33 -3.21 18.44
CA GLN A 345 -30.43 -3.58 17.36
C GLN A 345 -31.00 -4.73 16.52
N SER A 346 -31.55 -5.77 17.17
CA SER A 346 -32.18 -6.91 16.47
C SER A 346 -33.32 -6.46 15.56
N SER A 347 -34.20 -5.59 16.04
CA SER A 347 -35.31 -5.04 15.24
C SER A 347 -34.83 -4.21 14.05
N MET A 348 -33.81 -3.37 14.23
CA MET A 348 -33.25 -2.56 13.14
C MET A 348 -32.55 -3.41 12.08
N LEU A 349 -31.85 -4.47 12.48
CA LEU A 349 -31.20 -5.40 11.56
C LEU A 349 -32.22 -6.19 10.74
N GLU A 350 -33.32 -6.61 11.36
CA GLU A 350 -34.42 -7.26 10.65
C GLU A 350 -35.03 -6.31 9.61
N LEU A 351 -35.26 -5.06 9.99
CA LEU A 351 -35.78 -4.06 9.06
C LEU A 351 -34.83 -3.78 7.90
N LEU A 352 -33.52 -3.71 8.16
CA LEU A 352 -32.51 -3.59 7.10
C LEU A 352 -32.56 -4.79 6.15
N ARG A 353 -32.72 -6.02 6.66
CA ARG A 353 -32.86 -7.23 5.83
C ARG A 353 -34.12 -7.20 4.98
N GLN A 354 -35.22 -6.66 5.48
CA GLN A 354 -36.46 -6.49 4.71
C GLN A 354 -36.35 -5.43 3.60
N ARG A 355 -35.49 -4.42 3.79
CA ARG A 355 -35.23 -3.35 2.80
C ARG A 355 -34.21 -3.73 1.74
N LEU A 356 -33.33 -4.68 2.04
CA LEU A 356 -32.37 -5.23 1.09
C LEU A 356 -33.09 -6.11 0.04
N PRO A 357 -32.70 -6.07 -1.24
CA PRO A 357 -33.19 -7.02 -2.22
C PRO A 357 -32.88 -8.44 -1.74
N ALA A 358 -33.86 -9.35 -1.77
CA ALA A 358 -33.62 -10.74 -1.43
C ALA A 358 -32.45 -11.27 -2.28
N PRO A 359 -31.44 -11.93 -1.68
CA PRO A 359 -30.45 -12.66 -2.48
C PRO A 359 -31.20 -13.65 -3.38
N PRO A 360 -30.73 -13.92 -4.62
CA PRO A 360 -31.33 -14.97 -5.43
C PRO A 360 -31.34 -16.24 -4.59
N SER A 361 -32.53 -16.77 -4.34
CA SER A 361 -32.76 -17.93 -3.50
C SER A 361 -32.01 -19.12 -4.10
N GLY A 362 -30.84 -19.40 -3.55
CA GLY A 362 -30.25 -20.74 -3.57
C GLY A 362 -31.15 -21.62 -2.73
N THR A 363 -32.06 -22.31 -3.39
CA THR A 363 -32.92 -23.30 -2.77
C THR A 363 -32.10 -24.46 -2.22
N GLU A 364 -32.52 -24.90 -1.04
CA GLU A 364 -32.39 -26.23 -0.43
C GLU A 364 -31.25 -26.46 0.57
N SER A 365 -31.58 -26.20 1.84
CA SER A 365 -31.23 -27.13 2.91
C SER A 365 -32.22 -28.30 2.91
N SER A 366 -31.69 -29.53 2.81
CA SER A 366 -32.29 -30.79 3.27
C SER A 366 -33.13 -30.58 4.55
N SER A 367 -34.28 -31.20 4.80
CA SER A 367 -34.70 -32.56 4.46
C SER A 367 -36.14 -32.81 4.92
N THR A 368 -37.02 -33.31 4.04
CA THR A 368 -37.93 -34.45 4.29
C THR A 368 -38.56 -34.90 2.99
N LEU A 369 -38.54 -36.22 2.78
CA LEU A 369 -38.92 -36.98 1.58
C LEU A 369 -40.36 -36.73 1.10
N SER A 370 -40.54 -36.52 -0.21
CA SER A 370 -41.67 -37.08 -0.99
C SER A 370 -41.34 -37.05 -2.49
N LEU A 371 -41.35 -38.22 -3.10
CA LEU A 371 -41.09 -38.46 -4.52
C LEU A 371 -42.16 -37.83 -5.41
N MET A 372 -41.75 -37.03 -6.41
CA MET A 372 -42.53 -36.85 -7.64
C MET A 372 -41.59 -36.87 -8.85
N ALA A 373 -41.86 -37.79 -9.78
CA ALA A 373 -41.11 -38.00 -11.00
C ALA A 373 -41.25 -36.81 -11.98
N PRO A 374 -40.23 -36.53 -12.82
CA PRO A 374 -40.31 -35.46 -13.81
C PRO A 374 -41.23 -35.87 -14.97
N THR A 375 -42.06 -34.93 -15.40
CA THR A 375 -42.99 -35.09 -16.53
C THR A 375 -42.26 -35.00 -17.89
N PRO A 376 -42.80 -35.64 -18.96
CA PRO A 376 -42.09 -35.87 -20.23
C PRO A 376 -41.77 -34.60 -21.06
N GLU A 377 -42.35 -33.45 -20.72
CA GLU A 377 -42.21 -32.23 -21.52
C GLU A 377 -40.84 -31.54 -21.34
N GLN A 378 -40.22 -31.65 -20.16
CA GLN A 378 -38.92 -31.01 -19.89
C GLN A 378 -37.75 -31.66 -20.63
N GLU A 379 -37.85 -32.94 -20.96
CA GLU A 379 -36.78 -33.69 -21.64
C GLU A 379 -36.71 -33.33 -23.13
N SER A 380 -37.86 -33.11 -23.78
CA SER A 380 -37.96 -32.68 -25.18
C SER A 380 -37.31 -31.32 -25.45
N SER A 381 -37.37 -30.41 -24.47
CA SER A 381 -36.80 -29.06 -24.54
C SER A 381 -35.28 -29.05 -24.43
N ARG A 382 -34.72 -29.97 -23.64
CA ARG A 382 -33.26 -30.11 -23.44
C ARG A 382 -32.59 -30.73 -24.67
N ILE A 383 -33.19 -31.75 -25.26
CA ILE A 383 -32.67 -32.41 -26.47
C ILE A 383 -32.67 -31.44 -27.66
N ARG A 384 -33.76 -30.67 -27.87
CA ARG A 384 -33.81 -29.63 -28.92
C ARG A 384 -32.79 -28.50 -28.75
N LYS A 385 -32.42 -28.15 -27.51
CA LYS A 385 -31.36 -27.16 -27.26
C LYS A 385 -29.97 -27.71 -27.56
N LEU A 386 -29.75 -29.01 -27.31
CA LEU A 386 -28.48 -29.68 -27.61
C LEU A 386 -28.24 -29.80 -29.12
N GLU A 387 -29.27 -30.17 -29.90
CA GLU A 387 -29.18 -30.26 -31.37
C GLU A 387 -28.88 -28.91 -32.04
N LYS A 388 -29.44 -27.81 -31.52
CA LYS A 388 -29.15 -26.45 -32.00
C LYS A 388 -27.71 -26.02 -31.73
N LEU A 389 -27.08 -26.49 -30.65
CA LEU A 389 -25.69 -26.19 -30.33
C LEU A 389 -24.71 -26.98 -31.20
N ILE A 390 -25.05 -28.22 -31.55
CA ILE A 390 -24.21 -29.06 -32.41
C ILE A 390 -24.22 -28.56 -33.86
N LYS A 391 -25.38 -28.13 -34.39
CA LYS A 391 -25.47 -27.54 -35.74
C LYS A 391 -24.76 -26.19 -35.90
N LYS A 392 -24.36 -25.53 -34.81
CA LYS A 392 -23.68 -24.23 -34.85
C LYS A 392 -22.15 -24.33 -34.81
N ARG A 393 -21.62 -25.56 -34.71
CA ARG A 393 -20.17 -25.86 -34.68
C ARG A 393 -19.70 -26.76 -35.81
N LEU A 394 -20.55 -26.97 -36.83
CA LEU A 394 -20.20 -27.62 -38.10
C LEU A 394 -20.39 -26.64 -39.25
#